data_AF-A0A9E2RK82-F1
#
_entry.id   AF-A0A9E2RK82-F1
#
_cell.length_a   1.000
_cell.length_b   1.000
_cell.length_c   1.000
_cell.angle_alpha   90.00
_cell.angle_beta   90.00
_cell.angle_gamma   90.00
#
_symmetry.space_group_name_H-M   'P 1'
#
loop_
_entity.id
_entity.type
_entity.pdbx_description
1 polymer ?
#
loop_
_entity_poly.entity_id
_entity_poly.type
_entity_poly.pdbx_seq_one_letter_code
_entity_poly.pdbx_strand_id
1 'polypeptide(L)'
;TLRVTGRVVRTHGRMCAYTFGYWLTSATFCVLLEVTDRTLPGLAQYLFRETCRTAVAEGGEYINAMDDAGLPGLRASKQAYHPAGLISNFVASPTPEP
;
A
#
# COMPACT_ATOMS: atom_id res chain seq x y z
N THR A 1 15.85 -5.15 12.33
CA THR A 1 14.68 -5.92 11.84
C THR A 1 13.55 -4.96 11.54
N LEU A 2 12.94 -5.01 10.35
CA LEU A 2 11.72 -4.24 10.09
C LEU A 2 10.59 -4.75 10.99
N ARG A 3 9.97 -3.86 11.77
CA ARG A 3 8.77 -4.18 12.57
C ARG A 3 7.55 -4.13 11.66
N VAL A 4 7.33 -5.21 10.92
CA VAL A 4 6.20 -5.34 10.00
C VAL A 4 4.93 -5.66 10.78
N THR A 5 3.84 -4.98 10.45
CA THR A 5 2.48 -5.27 10.92
C THR A 5 1.58 -5.57 9.74
N GLY A 6 0.44 -6.20 9.96
CA GLY A 6 -0.43 -6.59 8.86
C GLY A 6 -1.83 -6.97 9.30
N ARG A 7 -2.70 -7.16 8.32
CA ARG A 7 -4.10 -7.57 8.51
C ARG A 7 -4.43 -8.73 7.60
N VAL A 8 -5.29 -9.62 8.09
CA VAL A 8 -5.86 -10.73 7.32
C VAL A 8 -7.37 -10.61 7.34
N VAL A 9 -8.00 -10.79 6.19
CA VAL A 9 -9.47 -10.85 6.05
C VAL A 9 -9.87 -12.28 5.76
N ARG A 10 -10.84 -12.78 6.54
CA ARG A 10 -11.42 -14.11 6.35
C ARG A 10 -12.92 -14.00 6.10
N THR A 11 -13.43 -14.78 5.16
CA THR A 11 -14.88 -14.98 4.96
C THR A 11 -15.15 -16.48 5.04
N HIS A 12 -16.16 -16.88 5.82
CA HIS A 12 -16.50 -18.30 6.03
C HIS A 12 -15.30 -19.18 6.42
N GLY A 13 -14.41 -18.66 7.28
CA GLY A 13 -13.18 -19.34 7.71
C GLY A 13 -12.03 -19.32 6.69
N ARG A 14 -12.29 -19.04 5.41
CA ARG A 14 -11.29 -18.98 4.34
C ARG A 14 -10.59 -17.62 4.31
N MET A 15 -9.28 -17.61 4.14
CA MET A 15 -8.51 -16.37 3.93
C MET A 15 -8.80 -15.82 2.53
N CYS A 16 -9.22 -14.55 2.47
CA CYS A 16 -9.59 -13.89 1.23
C CYS A 16 -8.72 -12.66 0.92
N ALA A 17 -8.07 -12.08 1.92
CA ALA A 17 -7.12 -11.01 1.69
C ALA A 17 -6.09 -10.89 2.80
N TYR A 18 -4.94 -10.30 2.50
CA TYR A 18 -3.94 -9.92 3.48
C TYR A 18 -3.12 -8.71 3.01
N THR A 19 -2.60 -7.95 3.97
CA THR A 19 -1.70 -6.82 3.74
C THR A 19 -0.62 -6.81 4.81
N PHE A 20 0.56 -6.31 4.44
CA PHE A 20 1.66 -6.03 5.35
C PHE A 20 2.17 -4.62 5.12
N GLY A 21 2.65 -3.99 6.18
CA GLY A 21 3.21 -2.66 6.14
C GLY A 21 4.11 -2.37 7.32
N TYR A 22 4.71 -1.19 7.31
CA TYR A 22 5.65 -0.75 8.34
C TYR A 22 5.72 0.77 8.37
N TRP A 23 6.11 1.30 9.53
CA TRP A 23 6.37 2.73 9.70
C TRP A 23 7.67 3.12 9.01
N LEU A 24 7.58 3.99 8.00
CA LEU A 24 8.75 4.61 7.35
C LEU A 24 9.33 5.72 8.22
N THR A 25 8.44 6.48 8.86
CA THR A 25 8.74 7.57 9.80
C THR A 25 7.71 7.52 10.93
N SER A 26 7.80 8.43 11.91
CA SER A 26 6.77 8.58 12.94
C SER A 26 5.42 9.06 12.40
N ALA A 27 5.35 9.60 11.18
CA ALA A 27 4.15 10.16 10.58
C ALA A 27 3.70 9.44 9.30
N THR A 28 4.49 8.51 8.75
CA THR A 28 4.21 7.86 7.47
C THR A 28 4.24 6.35 7.60
N PHE A 29 3.10 5.71 7.32
CA PHE A 29 2.98 4.25 7.22
C PHE A 29 3.06 3.80 5.76
N CYS A 30 3.85 2.77 5.48
CA CYS A 30 3.97 2.17 4.15
C CYS A 30 3.17 0.88 4.06
N VAL A 31 2.31 0.78 3.06
CA VAL A 31 1.66 -0.47 2.66
C VAL A 31 2.59 -1.21 1.70
N LEU A 32 3.33 -2.19 2.24
CA LEU A 32 4.34 -2.94 1.50
C LEU A 32 3.72 -3.89 0.47
N LEU A 33 2.57 -4.49 0.78
CA LEU A 33 1.82 -5.28 -0.20
C LEU A 33 0.36 -5.40 0.21
N GLU A 34 -0.48 -5.67 -0.77
CA GLU A 34 -1.87 -6.02 -0.57
C GLU A 34 -2.27 -7.10 -1.57
N VAL A 35 -2.86 -8.18 -1.07
CA VAL A 35 -3.34 -9.31 -1.89
C VAL A 35 -4.78 -9.59 -1.51
N THR A 36 -5.67 -9.59 -2.49
CA THR A 36 -7.11 -9.76 -2.30
C THR A 36 -7.70 -10.74 -3.32
N ASP A 37 -8.71 -11.50 -2.88
CA ASP A 37 -9.55 -12.33 -3.74
C ASP A 37 -10.40 -11.43 -4.64
N ARG A 38 -10.14 -11.48 -5.96
CA ARG A 38 -10.80 -10.64 -6.97
C ARG A 38 -12.26 -11.02 -7.22
N THR A 39 -12.71 -12.19 -6.75
CA THR A 39 -14.12 -12.61 -6.85
C THR A 39 -15.02 -11.92 -5.83
N LEU A 40 -14.44 -11.17 -4.88
CA LEU A 40 -15.15 -10.41 -3.85
C LEU A 40 -15.03 -8.90 -4.13
N PRO A 41 -16.05 -8.29 -4.76
CA PRO A 41 -16.04 -6.86 -5.06
C PRO A 41 -15.85 -6.01 -3.80
N GLY A 42 -14.99 -5.00 -3.87
CA GLY A 42 -14.74 -4.08 -2.75
C GLY A 42 -13.73 -4.57 -1.71
N LEU A 43 -13.22 -5.80 -1.81
CA LEU A 43 -12.34 -6.37 -0.79
C LEU A 43 -10.99 -5.63 -0.67
N ALA A 44 -10.40 -5.20 -1.79
CA ALA A 44 -9.19 -4.38 -1.79
C ALA A 44 -9.43 -3.02 -1.13
N GLN A 45 -10.52 -2.34 -1.51
CA GLN A 45 -10.90 -1.05 -0.95
C GLN A 45 -11.17 -1.15 0.57
N TYR A 46 -11.82 -2.22 1.01
CA TYR A 46 -12.03 -2.51 2.42
C TYR A 46 -10.70 -2.68 3.17
N LEU A 47 -9.81 -3.52 2.64
CA LEU A 47 -8.53 -3.81 3.28
C LEU A 47 -7.64 -2.56 3.38
N PHE A 48 -7.55 -1.80 2.29
CA PHE A 48 -6.79 -0.55 2.26
C PHE A 48 -7.36 0.46 3.26
N ARG A 49 -8.69 0.68 3.26
CA ARG A 49 -9.35 1.60 4.19
C ARG A 49 -9.11 1.23 5.65
N GLU A 50 -9.21 -0.04 6.01
CA GLU A 50 -8.98 -0.48 7.40
C GLU A 50 -7.51 -0.37 7.81
N THR A 51 -6.59 -0.54 6.86
CA THR A 51 -5.16 -0.30 7.07
C THR A 51 -4.90 1.18 7.34
N CYS A 52 -5.46 2.08 6.53
CA CYS A 52 -5.37 3.53 6.75
C CYS A 52 -5.93 3.96 8.10
N ARG A 53 -7.11 3.44 8.49
CA ARG A 53 -7.70 3.75 9.81
C ARG A 53 -6.81 3.30 10.96
N THR A 54 -6.17 2.15 10.84
CA THR A 54 -5.25 1.64 11.85
C THR A 54 -4.02 2.54 11.96
N ALA A 55 -3.39 2.88 10.84
CA ALA A 55 -2.24 3.79 10.83
C ALA A 55 -2.57 5.18 11.40
N VAL A 56 -3.73 5.76 11.03
CA VAL A 56 -4.18 7.05 11.58
C VAL A 56 -4.43 6.98 13.08
N ALA A 57 -5.05 5.90 13.58
CA ALA A 57 -5.27 5.70 15.01
C ALA A 57 -3.96 5.57 15.81
N GLU A 58 -2.89 5.13 15.16
CA GLU A 58 -1.53 5.04 15.73
C GLU A 58 -0.71 6.34 15.56
N GLY A 59 -1.30 7.40 15.02
CA GLY A 59 -0.65 8.72 14.86
C GLY A 59 -0.10 9.00 13.45
N GLY A 60 -0.42 8.17 12.47
CA GLY A 60 -0.01 8.37 11.08
C GLY A 60 -0.76 9.52 10.41
N GLU A 61 -0.01 10.33 9.67
CA GLU A 61 -0.52 11.44 8.86
C GLU A 61 -0.55 11.08 7.37
N TYR A 62 0.41 10.27 6.91
CA TYR A 62 0.56 9.88 5.52
C TYR A 62 0.57 8.36 5.33
N ILE A 63 -0.02 7.92 4.22
CA ILE A 63 0.06 6.53 3.75
C ILE A 63 0.87 6.50 2.46
N ASN A 64 2.01 5.81 2.49
CA ASN A 64 2.75 5.48 1.28
C ASN A 64 2.20 4.15 0.72
N ALA A 65 1.55 4.21 -0.44
CA ALA A 65 0.96 3.03 -1.08
C ALA A 65 1.87 2.36 -2.13
N MET A 66 3.17 2.71 -2.19
CA MET A 66 4.15 2.31 -3.21
C MET A 66 3.76 2.68 -4.66
N ASP A 67 4.60 2.30 -5.63
CA ASP A 67 4.39 2.57 -7.06
C ASP A 67 3.33 1.67 -7.72
N ASP A 68 2.88 2.03 -8.92
CA ASP A 68 1.88 1.29 -9.69
C ASP A 68 2.45 0.14 -10.54
N ALA A 69 3.74 -0.19 -10.38
CA ALA A 69 4.45 -1.21 -11.16
C ALA A 69 4.31 -1.08 -12.69
N GLY A 70 3.96 0.11 -13.20
CA GLY A 70 3.66 0.33 -14.62
C GLY A 70 2.31 -0.23 -15.09
N LEU A 71 1.47 -0.74 -14.19
CA LEU A 71 0.18 -1.35 -14.53
C LEU A 71 -0.93 -0.29 -14.60
N PRO A 72 -1.59 -0.05 -15.76
CA PRO A 72 -2.60 1.01 -15.90
C PRO A 72 -3.78 0.88 -14.92
N GLY A 73 -4.26 -0.34 -14.68
CA GLY A 73 -5.33 -0.58 -13.72
C GLY A 73 -4.92 -0.29 -12.27
N LEU A 74 -3.67 -0.58 -11.91
CA LEU A 74 -3.15 -0.26 -10.58
C LEU A 74 -2.95 1.25 -10.42
N ARG A 75 -2.44 1.92 -11.47
CA ARG A 75 -2.35 3.38 -11.52
C ARG A 75 -3.73 4.02 -11.30
N ALA A 76 -4.74 3.61 -12.05
CA ALA A 76 -6.10 4.14 -11.93
C ALA A 76 -6.68 3.91 -10.51
N SER A 77 -6.49 2.70 -9.96
CA SER A 77 -6.93 2.38 -8.59
C SER A 77 -6.30 3.30 -7.55
N LYS A 78 -4.99 3.56 -7.63
CA LYS A 78 -4.28 4.44 -6.70
C LYS A 78 -4.68 5.91 -6.85
N GLN A 79 -4.87 6.38 -8.08
CA GLN A 79 -5.31 7.75 -8.35
C GLN A 79 -6.73 8.03 -7.85
N ALA A 80 -7.61 7.02 -7.83
CA ALA A 80 -8.97 7.16 -7.32
C ALA A 80 -9.04 7.47 -5.81
N TYR A 81 -7.95 7.29 -5.06
CA TYR A 81 -7.84 7.71 -3.66
C TYR A 81 -7.38 9.16 -3.47
N HIS A 82 -7.22 9.93 -4.55
CA HIS A 82 -6.79 11.34 -4.51
C HIS A 82 -5.49 11.55 -3.71
N PRO A 83 -4.36 10.99 -4.16
CA PRO A 83 -3.11 11.06 -3.41
C PRO A 83 -2.68 12.52 -3.17
N ALA A 84 -2.26 12.82 -1.94
CA ALA A 84 -1.75 14.15 -1.59
C ALA A 84 -0.46 14.52 -2.37
N GLY A 85 0.29 13.52 -2.84
CA GLY A 85 1.46 13.71 -3.69
C GLY A 85 1.89 12.43 -4.40
N LEU A 86 2.56 12.60 -5.53
CA LEU A 86 3.25 11.54 -6.27
C LEU A 86 4.75 11.80 -6.17
N ILE A 87 5.50 10.81 -5.70
CA ILE A 87 6.94 10.92 -5.52
C ILE A 87 7.66 10.31 -6.73
N SER A 88 8.55 11.07 -7.35
CA SER A 88 9.37 10.58 -8.46
C SER A 88 10.44 9.62 -7.96
N ASN A 89 10.51 8.43 -8.57
CA ASN A 89 11.56 7.46 -8.35
C ASN A 89 12.58 7.55 -9.50
N PHE A 90 13.87 7.49 -9.18
CA PHE A 90 14.97 7.58 -10.14
C PHE A 90 15.91 6.39 -10.00
N VAL A 91 16.49 5.97 -11.12
CA VAL A 91 17.61 5.01 -11.13
C VAL A 91 18.90 5.82 -11.27
N ALA A 92 19.80 5.69 -10.29
CA ALA A 92 21.14 6.24 -10.39
C ALA A 92 22.06 5.19 -11.04
N SER A 93 22.69 5.57 -12.16
CA SER A 93 23.69 4.76 -12.85
C SER A 93 24.99 5.55 -13.02
N PRO A 94 26.15 4.89 -13.13
CA PRO A 94 27.38 5.56 -13.52
C PRO A 94 27.19 6.34 -14.83
N THR A 95 27.88 7.47 -14.96
CA THR A 95 27.96 8.19 -16.23
C THR A 95 28.62 7.28 -17.27
N PRO A 96 28.09 7.18 -18.51
CA PRO A 96 28.77 6.43 -19.57
C PRO A 96 30.20 6.97 -19.72
N GLU A 97 31.19 6.08 -19.72
CA GLU A 97 32.54 6.46 -20.11
C GLU A 97 32.53 6.89 -21.58
N PRO A 98 33.31 7.93 -21.95
CA PRO A 98 33.36 8.45 -23.31
C PRO A 98 33.83 7.42 -24.35
#